data_AF-A0A351GI94-F1
#
_entry.id   AF-A0A351GI94-F1
#
_cell.length_a   1.000
_cell.length_b   1.000
_cell.length_c   1.000
_cell.angle_alpha   90.00
_cell.angle_beta   90.00
_cell.angle_gamma   90.00
#
_symmetry.space_group_name_H-M   'P 1'
#
loop_
_entity.id
_entity.type
_entity.pdbx_description
1 polymer ?
#
loop_
_entity_poly.entity_id
_entity_poly.type
_entity_poly.pdbx_seq_one_letter_code
_entity_poly.pdbx_strand_id
1 'polypeptide(L)'
;MAHTLTFDEKINGWTSFHSYQPEMMVNLNNDLYSFKNGQLHLHNSTDSQRNTFYGQSYNTEIEFVANEGPSDVKIFKTIEIEGDSKEWDVTVATDIESGHVNKADFENKEGFKYSYIRRNASDEVNTELLSVQGVGNLSGSSSNVYTFNSVPGNISIGDVLYFSSGGSYTKIGVISSKDSTTITTASTMATPSNGDFIFVAKNSVAESYGLKGYYANIRLTNNGTLPVEVFAVNSEVSKSFP
;
A
#
# COMPACT_ATOMS: atom_id res chain seq x y z
N MET A 1 -19.08 0.01 -18.43
CA MET A 1 -19.23 1.48 -18.41
C MET A 1 -19.12 1.98 -19.85
N ALA A 2 -19.81 3.06 -20.21
CA ALA A 2 -19.73 3.61 -21.57
C ALA A 2 -18.49 4.50 -21.72
N HIS A 3 -17.80 4.39 -22.86
CA HIS A 3 -16.61 5.15 -23.20
C HIS A 3 -16.85 5.95 -24.48
N THR A 4 -16.21 7.12 -24.59
CA THR A 4 -16.10 7.84 -25.86
C THR A 4 -14.81 7.41 -26.54
N LEU A 5 -14.94 6.94 -27.78
CA LEU A 5 -13.83 6.40 -28.57
C LEU A 5 -13.37 7.45 -29.59
N THR A 6 -12.06 7.63 -29.71
CA THR A 6 -11.46 8.49 -30.73
C THR A 6 -10.85 7.62 -31.82
N PHE A 7 -11.24 7.86 -33.07
CA PHE A 7 -10.69 7.22 -34.25
C PHE A 7 -9.75 8.18 -34.97
N ASP A 8 -8.56 7.72 -35.31
CA ASP A 8 -7.62 8.46 -36.15
C ASP A 8 -7.71 7.93 -37.58
N GLU A 9 -8.20 8.77 -38.49
CA GLU A 9 -8.33 8.42 -39.92
C GLU A 9 -6.98 8.20 -40.61
N LYS A 10 -5.91 8.86 -40.15
CA LYS A 10 -4.56 8.72 -40.73
C LYS A 10 -3.97 7.35 -40.40
N ILE A 11 -4.24 6.84 -39.20
CA ILE A 11 -3.79 5.53 -38.72
C ILE A 11 -4.85 4.44 -39.05
N ASN A 12 -6.07 4.86 -39.41
CA ASN A 12 -7.22 4.01 -39.64
C ASN A 12 -7.52 3.09 -38.43
N GLY A 13 -7.50 3.66 -37.22
CA GLY A 13 -7.65 2.91 -35.98
C GLY A 13 -8.13 3.74 -34.78
N TRP A 14 -8.59 3.05 -33.75
CA TRP A 14 -8.98 3.65 -32.48
C TRP A 14 -7.73 4.01 -31.67
N THR A 15 -7.58 5.28 -31.31
CA THR A 15 -6.36 5.80 -30.65
C THR A 15 -6.54 6.06 -29.17
N SER A 16 -7.76 6.38 -28.73
CA SER A 16 -8.03 6.74 -27.33
C SER A 16 -9.40 6.29 -26.86
N PHE A 17 -9.46 5.94 -25.58
CA PHE A 17 -10.67 5.59 -24.84
C PHE A 17 -10.86 6.62 -23.73
N HIS A 18 -11.85 7.49 -23.89
CA HIS A 18 -12.16 8.51 -22.91
C HIS A 18 -13.26 8.03 -21.96
N SER A 19 -13.08 8.26 -20.67
CA SER A 19 -14.07 7.93 -19.64
C SER A 19 -15.20 8.97 -19.54
N TYR A 20 -14.99 10.18 -20.09
CA TYR A 20 -16.03 11.18 -20.17
C TYR A 20 -16.95 10.96 -21.37
N GLN A 21 -18.21 11.41 -21.23
CA GLN A 21 -19.29 11.16 -22.20
C GLN A 21 -19.96 12.49 -22.58
N PRO A 22 -19.36 13.28 -23.48
CA PRO A 22 -19.95 14.52 -23.97
C PRO A 22 -21.01 14.22 -25.05
N GLU A 23 -21.87 15.19 -25.31
CA GLU A 23 -22.82 15.15 -26.45
C GLU A 23 -22.11 15.37 -27.78
N MET A 24 -21.09 16.23 -27.77
CA MET A 24 -20.30 16.60 -28.93
C MET A 24 -18.90 17.03 -28.51
N MET A 25 -17.90 16.77 -29.35
CA MET A 25 -16.54 17.30 -29.22
C MET A 25 -16.14 17.97 -30.53
N VAL A 26 -15.51 19.14 -30.44
CA VAL A 26 -15.03 19.91 -31.59
C VAL A 26 -13.71 20.56 -31.23
N ASN A 27 -12.84 20.76 -32.20
CA ASN A 27 -11.62 21.54 -32.02
C ASN A 27 -11.70 22.87 -32.76
N LEU A 28 -11.07 23.90 -32.21
CA LEU A 28 -10.90 25.20 -32.85
C LEU A 28 -9.54 25.77 -32.44
N ASN A 29 -8.68 26.12 -33.40
CA ASN A 29 -7.37 26.74 -33.15
C ASN A 29 -6.49 25.97 -32.13
N ASN A 30 -6.45 24.64 -32.22
CA ASN A 30 -5.76 23.71 -31.30
C ASN A 30 -6.42 23.52 -29.92
N ASP A 31 -7.48 24.26 -29.61
CA ASP A 31 -8.25 24.03 -28.39
C ASP A 31 -9.32 22.96 -28.63
N LEU A 32 -9.46 22.06 -27.64
CA LEU A 32 -10.47 21.02 -27.65
C LEU A 32 -11.66 21.44 -26.80
N TYR A 33 -12.83 21.48 -27.42
CA TYR A 33 -14.09 21.80 -26.79
C TYR A 33 -15.00 20.57 -26.74
N SER A 34 -15.85 20.54 -25.72
CA SER A 34 -16.93 19.57 -25.64
C SER A 34 -18.21 20.19 -25.10
N PHE A 35 -19.34 19.62 -25.49
CA PHE A 35 -20.67 20.02 -25.02
C PHE A 35 -21.24 18.96 -24.09
N LYS A 36 -21.76 19.40 -22.94
CA LYS A 36 -22.46 18.52 -22.00
C LYS A 36 -23.60 19.26 -21.32
N ASN A 37 -24.80 18.70 -21.34
CA ASN A 37 -26.01 19.31 -20.81
C ASN A 37 -26.23 20.74 -21.36
N GLY A 38 -25.90 20.96 -22.63
CA GLY A 38 -25.97 22.28 -23.28
C GLY A 38 -24.90 23.30 -22.85
N GLN A 39 -23.92 22.93 -22.00
CA GLN A 39 -22.81 23.79 -21.60
C GLN A 39 -21.54 23.46 -22.40
N LEU A 40 -20.75 24.51 -22.68
CA LEU A 40 -19.45 24.41 -23.34
C LEU A 40 -18.34 24.19 -22.32
N HIS A 41 -17.46 23.23 -22.58
CA HIS A 41 -16.29 22.91 -21.76
C HIS A 41 -15.02 22.96 -22.62
N LEU A 42 -14.04 23.74 -22.19
CA LEU A 42 -12.69 23.77 -22.74
C LEU A 42 -11.82 22.73 -22.01
N HIS A 43 -11.19 21.83 -22.77
CA HIS A 43 -10.23 20.86 -22.24
C HIS A 43 -8.82 21.45 -22.19
N ASN A 44 -7.97 20.88 -21.33
CA ASN A 44 -6.56 21.31 -21.13
C ASN A 44 -6.38 22.78 -20.70
N SER A 45 -7.44 23.43 -20.19
CA SER A 45 -7.37 24.78 -19.64
C SER A 45 -6.45 24.85 -18.42
N THR A 46 -5.60 25.88 -18.35
CA THR A 46 -4.76 26.20 -17.18
C THR A 46 -5.45 27.14 -16.20
N ASP A 47 -6.57 27.75 -16.58
CA ASP A 47 -7.25 28.80 -15.82
C ASP A 47 -8.34 28.26 -14.87
N SER A 48 -8.51 26.94 -14.84
CA SER A 48 -9.49 26.23 -14.01
C SER A 48 -8.82 25.13 -13.19
N GLN A 49 -9.54 24.62 -12.17
CA GLN A 49 -9.07 23.46 -11.39
C GLN A 49 -8.80 22.27 -12.32
N ARG A 50 -7.59 21.70 -12.25
CA ARG A 50 -7.22 20.50 -13.00
C ARG A 50 -8.01 19.29 -12.51
N ASN A 51 -8.08 18.27 -13.35
CA ASN A 51 -8.82 17.01 -13.13
C ASN A 51 -10.33 17.17 -12.92
N THR A 52 -10.91 18.32 -13.26
CA THR A 52 -12.36 18.53 -13.19
C THR A 52 -12.96 18.45 -14.58
N PHE A 53 -13.85 17.48 -14.79
CA PHE A 53 -14.56 17.27 -16.04
C PHE A 53 -16.05 17.36 -15.78
N TYR A 54 -16.74 18.28 -16.47
CA TYR A 54 -18.19 18.48 -16.36
C TYR A 54 -18.68 18.71 -14.92
N GLY A 55 -17.89 19.44 -14.13
CA GLY A 55 -18.19 19.77 -12.73
C GLY A 55 -17.83 18.69 -11.71
N GLN A 56 -17.30 17.54 -12.15
CA GLN A 56 -16.83 16.46 -11.27
C GLN A 56 -15.31 16.42 -11.25
N SER A 57 -14.73 16.39 -10.04
CA SER A 57 -13.29 16.26 -9.84
C SER A 57 -12.89 14.78 -9.74
N TYR A 58 -11.76 14.46 -10.35
CA TYR A 58 -11.17 13.13 -10.39
C TYR A 58 -9.75 13.17 -9.84
N ASN A 59 -9.22 12.02 -9.47
CA ASN A 59 -7.81 11.91 -9.07
C ASN A 59 -6.92 11.79 -10.32
N THR A 60 -5.69 12.30 -10.21
CA THR A 60 -4.60 11.86 -11.08
C THR A 60 -4.14 10.50 -10.61
N GLU A 61 -4.09 9.52 -11.53
CA GLU A 61 -3.64 8.17 -11.23
C GLU A 61 -2.56 7.74 -12.22
N ILE A 62 -1.47 7.16 -11.70
CA ILE A 62 -0.40 6.55 -12.48
C ILE A 62 -0.28 5.11 -11.98
N GLU A 63 -0.42 4.13 -12.87
CA GLU A 63 -0.31 2.71 -12.55
C GLU A 63 0.68 2.04 -13.49
N PHE A 64 1.61 1.28 -12.92
CA PHE A 64 2.62 0.53 -13.67
C PHE A 64 3.07 -0.71 -12.90
N VAL A 65 3.77 -1.61 -13.59
CA VAL A 65 4.28 -2.85 -13.00
C VAL A 65 5.81 -2.80 -12.96
N ALA A 66 6.37 -2.95 -11.76
CA ALA A 66 7.80 -3.15 -11.55
C ALA A 66 8.11 -4.66 -11.53
N ASN A 67 8.84 -5.15 -12.52
CA ASN A 67 9.08 -6.58 -12.74
C ASN A 67 10.51 -6.95 -13.19
N GLU A 68 11.50 -6.09 -12.94
CA GLU A 68 12.90 -6.38 -13.30
C GLU A 68 13.35 -7.72 -12.71
N GLY A 69 13.92 -8.63 -13.52
CA GLY A 69 14.26 -9.99 -13.10
C GLY A 69 13.04 -10.86 -12.77
N PRO A 70 12.13 -11.14 -13.74
CA PRO A 70 10.79 -11.69 -13.47
C PRO A 70 10.77 -13.09 -12.84
N SER A 71 11.86 -13.86 -12.95
CA SER A 71 11.98 -15.19 -12.33
C SER A 71 12.48 -15.17 -10.89
N ASP A 72 12.91 -14.01 -10.40
CA ASP A 72 13.41 -13.84 -9.05
C ASP A 72 12.29 -13.38 -8.12
N VAL A 73 12.21 -13.99 -6.94
CA VAL A 73 11.41 -13.46 -5.85
C VAL A 73 12.16 -12.27 -5.25
N LYS A 74 11.48 -11.14 -5.13
CA LYS A 74 12.03 -9.86 -4.69
C LYS A 74 11.35 -9.40 -3.42
N ILE A 75 11.99 -8.46 -2.74
CA ILE A 75 11.45 -7.71 -1.62
C ILE A 75 11.55 -6.23 -1.97
N PHE A 76 10.40 -5.59 -2.16
CA PHE A 76 10.23 -4.17 -2.44
C PHE A 76 10.17 -3.39 -1.13
N LYS A 77 11.14 -2.50 -0.89
CA LYS A 77 11.25 -1.83 0.42
C LYS A 77 10.75 -0.40 0.42
N THR A 78 10.99 0.33 -0.67
CA THR A 78 10.82 1.78 -0.71
C THR A 78 10.04 2.22 -1.94
N ILE A 79 9.52 3.44 -1.89
CA ILE A 79 9.09 4.20 -3.06
C ILE A 79 9.87 5.51 -3.08
N GLU A 80 10.39 5.84 -4.25
CA GLU A 80 11.18 7.03 -4.50
C GLU A 80 10.64 7.74 -5.72
N ILE A 81 10.14 8.95 -5.55
CA ILE A 81 9.56 9.73 -6.66
C ILE A 81 10.54 10.84 -7.04
N GLU A 82 11.03 10.82 -8.28
CA GLU A 82 11.60 11.98 -8.94
C GLU A 82 10.46 12.83 -9.49
N GLY A 83 10.27 13.99 -8.89
CA GLY A 83 9.18 14.89 -9.23
C GLY A 83 9.18 16.13 -8.35
N ASP A 84 8.24 17.02 -8.61
CA ASP A 84 8.10 18.29 -7.90
C ASP A 84 7.22 18.18 -6.63
N SER A 85 6.45 17.09 -6.50
CA SER A 85 5.43 16.94 -5.47
C SER A 85 5.55 15.62 -4.70
N LYS A 86 5.26 15.69 -3.40
CA LYS A 86 5.13 14.54 -2.51
C LYS A 86 3.67 14.13 -2.25
N GLU A 87 2.71 14.83 -2.85
CA GLU A 87 1.26 14.65 -2.60
C GLU A 87 0.70 13.40 -3.32
N TRP A 88 1.40 12.28 -3.18
CA TRP A 88 1.03 11.00 -3.79
C TRP A 88 0.76 9.98 -2.70
N ASP A 89 -0.45 9.44 -2.68
CA ASP A 89 -0.73 8.21 -1.95
C ASP A 89 -0.40 7.04 -2.88
N VAL A 90 0.37 6.08 -2.39
CA VAL A 90 0.87 4.96 -3.19
C VAL A 90 0.32 3.66 -2.65
N THR A 91 -0.28 2.85 -3.51
CA THR A 91 -0.63 1.45 -3.20
C THR A 91 0.31 0.53 -3.96
N VAL A 92 0.87 -0.45 -3.26
CA VAL A 92 1.77 -1.45 -3.82
C VAL A 92 1.18 -2.82 -3.59
N ALA A 93 0.94 -3.57 -4.66
CA ALA A 93 0.41 -4.92 -4.61
C ALA A 93 1.33 -5.87 -5.36
N THR A 94 1.76 -6.93 -4.68
CA THR A 94 2.51 -8.03 -5.28
C THR A 94 1.59 -9.25 -5.45
N ASP A 95 2.12 -10.37 -5.92
CA ASP A 95 1.41 -11.64 -5.97
C ASP A 95 1.21 -12.30 -4.59
N ILE A 96 1.93 -11.85 -3.54
CA ILE A 96 1.92 -12.44 -2.20
C ILE A 96 1.40 -11.45 -1.15
N GLU A 97 1.93 -10.23 -1.15
CA GLU A 97 1.66 -9.21 -0.15
C GLU A 97 1.18 -7.88 -0.76
N SER A 98 0.57 -7.05 0.09
CA SER A 98 0.15 -5.69 -0.26
C SER A 98 0.57 -4.68 0.79
N GLY A 99 0.73 -3.43 0.38
CA GLY A 99 1.12 -2.34 1.25
C GLY A 99 0.84 -0.98 0.62
N HIS A 100 1.26 0.06 1.33
CA HIS A 100 1.02 1.43 0.94
C HIS A 100 2.14 2.36 1.42
N VAL A 101 2.16 3.56 0.84
CA VAL A 101 2.89 4.72 1.33
C VAL A 101 1.89 5.88 1.37
N ASN A 102 1.71 6.51 2.52
CA ASN A 102 0.89 7.70 2.60
C ASN A 102 1.71 8.91 2.15
N LYS A 103 1.06 9.87 1.51
CA LYS A 103 1.72 11.12 1.09
C LYS A 103 2.45 11.87 2.20
N ALA A 104 1.95 11.75 3.44
CA ALA A 104 2.55 12.37 4.63
C ALA A 104 3.90 11.75 5.02
N ASP A 105 4.15 10.49 4.63
CA ASP A 105 5.34 9.72 5.00
C ASP A 105 6.52 9.96 4.06
N PHE A 106 6.34 10.75 2.99
CA PHE A 106 7.42 11.12 2.10
C PHE A 106 8.32 12.20 2.70
N GLU A 107 9.61 11.89 2.75
CA GLU A 107 10.69 12.79 3.13
C GLU A 107 11.53 13.14 1.91
N ASN A 108 12.00 14.38 1.83
CA ASN A 108 12.94 14.77 0.79
C ASN A 108 14.33 14.23 1.13
N LYS A 109 14.87 13.34 0.29
CA LYS A 109 16.24 12.81 0.39
C LYS A 109 16.93 12.96 -0.95
N GLU A 110 18.03 13.71 -0.99
CA GLU A 110 18.85 13.88 -2.20
C GLU A 110 18.08 14.37 -3.45
N GLY A 111 16.97 15.09 -3.27
CA GLY A 111 16.09 15.57 -4.35
C GLY A 111 14.86 14.68 -4.61
N PHE A 112 14.92 13.43 -4.17
CA PHE A 112 13.85 12.43 -4.27
C PHE A 112 12.85 12.54 -3.13
N LYS A 113 11.61 12.12 -3.39
CA LYS A 113 10.57 12.00 -2.36
C LYS A 113 10.58 10.54 -1.97
N TYR A 114 11.18 10.26 -0.83
CA TYR A 114 11.52 8.92 -0.36
C TYR A 114 10.59 8.50 0.77
N SER A 115 10.10 7.26 0.71
CA SER A 115 9.44 6.63 1.86
C SER A 115 9.56 5.11 1.83
N TYR A 116 9.39 4.49 2.99
CA TYR A 116 9.32 3.05 3.13
C TYR A 116 7.91 2.53 2.88
N ILE A 117 7.79 1.41 2.18
CA ILE A 117 6.52 0.73 2.00
C ILE A 117 6.08 0.14 3.34
N ARG A 118 4.91 0.56 3.80
CA ARG A 118 4.27 0.04 5.01
C ARG A 118 3.27 -1.04 4.64
N ARG A 119 3.10 -2.01 5.53
CA ARG A 119 2.10 -3.05 5.34
C ARG A 119 0.72 -2.58 5.78
N ASN A 120 -0.31 -3.15 5.19
CA ASN A 120 -1.69 -2.85 5.57
C ASN A 120 -1.99 -3.42 6.96
N ALA A 121 -2.67 -2.64 7.81
CA ALA A 121 -3.04 -3.07 9.16
C ALA A 121 -4.00 -4.28 9.16
N SER A 122 -4.76 -4.46 8.07
CA SER A 122 -5.62 -5.63 7.86
C SER A 122 -4.84 -6.95 7.74
N ASP A 123 -3.56 -6.90 7.38
CA ASP A 123 -2.72 -8.08 7.14
C ASP A 123 -1.92 -8.50 8.40
N GLU A 124 -2.20 -7.89 9.57
CA GLU A 124 -1.45 -8.11 10.81
C GLU A 124 -1.45 -9.59 11.23
N VAL A 125 -2.55 -10.32 11.02
CA VAL A 125 -2.71 -11.73 11.42
C VAL A 125 -2.51 -12.74 10.30
N ASN A 126 -2.01 -12.35 9.13
CA ASN A 126 -1.76 -13.30 8.05
C ASN A 126 -0.53 -14.19 8.40
N THR A 127 -0.81 -15.43 8.81
CA THR A 127 0.18 -16.42 9.26
C THR A 127 1.12 -16.92 8.16
N GLU A 128 0.87 -16.61 6.89
CA GLU A 128 1.76 -16.96 5.78
C GLU A 128 2.97 -16.01 5.68
N LEU A 129 2.95 -14.90 6.43
CA LEU A 129 3.93 -13.83 6.34
C LEU A 129 5.01 -13.95 7.42
N LEU A 130 6.25 -13.59 7.08
CA LEU A 130 7.42 -13.67 7.99
C LEU A 130 7.31 -12.78 9.25
N SER A 131 6.42 -11.79 9.21
CA SER A 131 6.09 -10.92 10.34
C SER A 131 5.31 -11.64 11.44
N VAL A 132 4.74 -12.80 11.13
CA VAL A 132 4.01 -13.63 12.07
C VAL A 132 4.93 -14.75 12.52
N GLN A 133 5.24 -14.79 13.82
CA GLN A 133 6.25 -15.67 14.37
C GLN A 133 5.69 -16.44 15.55
N GLY A 134 5.86 -17.76 15.55
CA GLY A 134 5.43 -18.62 16.64
C GLY A 134 6.25 -18.38 17.90
N VAL A 135 5.58 -18.22 19.04
CA VAL A 135 6.22 -18.24 20.37
C VAL A 135 6.28 -19.69 20.88
N GLY A 136 5.16 -20.39 20.77
CA GLY A 136 5.00 -21.77 21.23
C GLY A 136 3.70 -21.98 22.00
N ASN A 137 3.55 -23.16 22.59
CA ASN A 137 2.39 -23.47 23.43
C ASN A 137 2.53 -22.78 24.78
N LEU A 138 1.45 -22.15 25.24
CA LEU A 138 1.38 -21.54 26.56
C LEU A 138 1.51 -22.61 27.65
N SER A 139 2.39 -22.38 28.62
CA SER A 139 2.59 -23.26 29.80
C SER A 139 1.79 -22.78 31.02
N GLY A 140 1.47 -21.49 31.08
CA GLY A 140 0.62 -20.91 32.13
C GLY A 140 0.42 -19.41 31.92
N SER A 141 -0.67 -18.87 32.45
CA SER A 141 -0.97 -17.43 32.40
C SER A 141 -1.46 -16.92 33.74
N SER A 142 -0.97 -15.77 34.17
CA SER A 142 -1.41 -15.06 35.39
C SER A 142 -1.60 -13.58 35.07
N SER A 143 -2.86 -13.14 35.01
CA SER A 143 -3.20 -11.77 34.58
C SER A 143 -2.58 -11.45 33.21
N ASN A 144 -1.69 -10.47 33.12
CA ASN A 144 -1.02 -10.07 31.88
C ASN A 144 0.28 -10.82 31.60
N VAL A 145 0.66 -11.81 32.43
CA VAL A 145 1.92 -12.55 32.30
C VAL A 145 1.65 -13.93 31.70
N TYR A 146 2.32 -14.25 30.60
CA TYR A 146 2.20 -15.49 29.84
C TYR A 146 3.53 -16.22 29.89
N THR A 147 3.52 -17.46 30.36
CA THR A 147 4.71 -18.30 30.58
C THR A 147 4.82 -19.39 29.52
N PHE A 148 6.03 -19.60 29.03
CA PHE A 148 6.41 -20.53 27.98
C PHE A 148 7.64 -21.34 28.44
N ASN A 149 7.92 -22.44 27.75
CA ASN A 149 9.17 -23.19 27.97
C ASN A 149 10.40 -22.37 27.56
N SER A 150 10.26 -21.58 26.48
CA SER A 150 11.26 -20.61 26.03
C SER A 150 10.57 -19.56 25.17
N VAL A 151 10.99 -18.31 25.29
CA VAL A 151 10.57 -17.20 24.43
C VAL A 151 11.66 -16.97 23.36
N PRO A 152 11.34 -17.13 22.06
CA PRO A 152 12.28 -16.85 20.98
C PRO A 152 12.87 -15.43 21.03
N GLY A 153 14.17 -15.31 20.72
CA GLY A 153 14.92 -14.05 20.82
C GLY A 153 14.44 -12.94 19.87
N ASN A 154 13.88 -13.34 18.73
CA ASN A 154 13.33 -12.49 17.66
C ASN A 154 12.01 -11.79 18.00
N ILE A 155 11.40 -12.08 19.15
CA ILE A 155 10.20 -11.38 19.63
C ILE A 155 10.60 -10.05 20.27
N SER A 156 9.93 -8.95 19.92
CA SER A 156 10.26 -7.60 20.37
C SER A 156 9.20 -7.02 21.31
N ILE A 157 9.61 -6.11 22.19
CA ILE A 157 8.67 -5.27 22.95
C ILE A 157 7.91 -4.39 21.96
N GLY A 158 6.60 -4.30 22.08
CA GLY A 158 5.72 -3.62 21.12
C GLY A 158 5.09 -4.52 20.06
N ASP A 159 5.54 -5.79 19.91
CA ASP A 159 4.85 -6.78 19.08
C ASP A 159 3.48 -7.13 19.69
N VAL A 160 2.55 -7.60 18.86
CA VAL A 160 1.18 -7.95 19.30
C VAL A 160 1.07 -9.45 19.47
N LEU A 161 0.61 -9.89 20.63
CA LEU A 161 0.47 -11.29 20.99
C LEU A 161 -0.93 -11.81 20.62
N TYR A 162 -0.99 -12.97 19.98
CA TYR A 162 -2.21 -13.65 19.55
C TYR A 162 -2.18 -15.12 19.98
N PHE A 163 -3.36 -15.72 20.18
CA PHE A 163 -3.51 -17.17 20.32
C PHE A 163 -4.40 -17.73 19.23
N SER A 164 -4.12 -18.99 18.85
CA SER A 164 -4.98 -19.78 17.97
C SER A 164 -5.87 -20.68 18.80
N SER A 165 -7.19 -20.55 18.63
CA SER A 165 -8.17 -21.45 19.22
C SER A 165 -9.31 -21.71 18.25
N GLY A 166 -9.64 -22.98 18.01
CA GLY A 166 -10.73 -23.37 17.11
C GLY A 166 -10.61 -22.86 15.67
N GLY A 167 -9.39 -22.64 15.16
CA GLY A 167 -9.14 -22.11 13.82
C GLY A 167 -9.26 -20.59 13.69
N SER A 168 -9.48 -19.87 14.79
CA SER A 168 -9.52 -18.41 14.83
C SER A 168 -8.28 -17.84 15.54
N TYR A 169 -7.85 -16.65 15.12
CA TYR A 169 -6.73 -15.91 15.72
C TYR A 169 -7.26 -14.76 16.56
N THR A 170 -7.03 -14.82 17.88
CA THR A 170 -7.57 -13.83 18.82
C THR A 170 -6.45 -13.04 19.47
N LYS A 171 -6.60 -11.71 19.48
CA LYS A 171 -5.63 -10.77 20.06
C LYS A 171 -5.64 -10.84 21.58
N ILE A 172 -4.47 -11.06 22.18
CA ILE A 172 -4.25 -11.01 23.63
C ILE A 172 -3.92 -9.59 24.06
N GLY A 173 -2.93 -8.97 23.42
CA GLY A 173 -2.45 -7.64 23.81
C GLY A 173 -1.09 -7.31 23.22
N VAL A 174 -0.61 -6.09 23.48
CA VAL A 174 0.72 -5.61 23.04
C VAL A 174 1.75 -5.97 24.10
N ILE A 175 2.90 -6.51 23.70
CA ILE A 175 3.99 -6.88 24.60
C ILE A 175 4.60 -5.63 25.24
N SER A 176 4.61 -5.58 26.57
CA SER A 176 5.24 -4.51 27.36
C SER A 176 6.61 -4.91 27.91
N SER A 177 6.81 -6.19 28.21
CA SER A 177 8.10 -6.74 28.62
C SER A 177 8.20 -8.23 28.28
N LYS A 178 9.43 -8.75 28.22
CA LYS A 178 9.71 -10.17 28.04
C LYS A 178 10.96 -10.59 28.80
N ASP A 179 11.02 -11.86 29.18
CA ASP A 179 12.24 -12.55 29.59
C ASP A 179 12.43 -13.84 28.76
N SER A 180 13.31 -14.75 29.18
CA SER A 180 13.59 -16.01 28.46
C SER A 180 12.44 -17.02 28.47
N THR A 181 11.45 -16.84 29.32
CA THR A 181 10.33 -17.76 29.57
C THR A 181 8.97 -17.07 29.70
N THR A 182 8.92 -15.75 29.87
CA THR A 182 7.69 -15.00 30.09
C THR A 182 7.56 -13.83 29.13
N ILE A 183 6.32 -13.54 28.76
CA ILE A 183 5.90 -12.35 28.03
C ILE A 183 4.84 -11.66 28.87
N THR A 184 4.99 -10.36 29.09
CA THR A 184 3.96 -9.54 29.75
C THR A 184 3.32 -8.61 28.73
N THR A 185 1.99 -8.51 28.72
CA THR A 185 1.26 -7.54 27.90
C THR A 185 0.90 -6.28 28.69
N ALA A 186 0.78 -5.13 27.99
CA ALA A 186 0.37 -3.87 28.60
C ALA A 186 -1.08 -3.93 29.13
N SER A 187 -1.94 -4.63 28.39
CA SER A 187 -3.31 -4.96 28.78
C SER A 187 -3.68 -6.32 28.18
N THR A 188 -4.61 -7.02 28.83
CA THR A 188 -5.15 -8.29 28.34
C THR A 188 -6.55 -8.06 27.81
N MET A 189 -6.75 -8.38 26.53
CA MET A 189 -8.03 -8.32 25.83
C MET A 189 -8.71 -9.68 25.72
N ALA A 190 -7.95 -10.76 25.81
CA ALA A 190 -8.45 -12.13 25.76
C ALA A 190 -7.52 -13.05 26.53
N THR A 191 -8.08 -14.08 27.16
CA THR A 191 -7.35 -14.99 28.06
C THR A 191 -7.21 -16.36 27.39
N PRO A 192 -6.03 -16.72 26.85
CA PRO A 192 -5.78 -18.05 26.30
C PRO A 192 -5.82 -19.14 27.39
N SER A 193 -6.09 -20.37 26.98
CA SER A 193 -6.02 -21.56 27.85
C SER A 193 -4.62 -22.18 27.84
N ASN A 194 -4.28 -22.90 28.91
CA ASN A 194 -3.02 -23.65 28.96
C ASN A 194 -2.97 -24.67 27.82
N GLY A 195 -1.86 -24.71 27.08
CA GLY A 195 -1.69 -25.54 25.89
C GLY A 195 -2.09 -24.87 24.56
N ASP A 196 -2.73 -23.69 24.57
CA ASP A 196 -3.01 -22.95 23.34
C ASP A 196 -1.71 -22.49 22.67
N PHE A 197 -1.68 -22.53 21.33
CA PHE A 197 -0.55 -22.05 20.56
C PHE A 197 -0.58 -20.52 20.48
N ILE A 198 0.53 -19.90 20.90
CA ILE A 198 0.72 -18.45 20.91
C ILE A 198 1.71 -18.05 19.83
N PHE A 199 1.40 -16.97 19.14
CA PHE A 199 2.27 -16.35 18.15
C PHE A 199 2.24 -14.83 18.29
N VAL A 200 3.22 -14.16 17.70
CA VAL A 200 3.29 -12.70 17.62
C VAL A 200 3.09 -12.23 16.20
N ALA A 201 2.43 -11.10 16.05
CA ALA A 201 2.46 -10.29 14.85
C ALA A 201 3.33 -9.06 15.11
N LYS A 202 4.36 -8.87 14.29
CA LYS A 202 5.20 -7.67 14.35
C LYS A 202 4.42 -6.44 13.90
N ASN A 203 4.81 -5.28 14.42
CA ASN A 203 4.19 -4.01 14.06
C ASN A 203 4.38 -3.74 12.54
N SER A 204 3.28 -3.67 11.80
CA SER A 204 3.26 -3.50 10.35
C SER A 204 3.88 -2.17 9.87
N VAL A 205 3.99 -1.19 10.75
CA VAL A 205 4.62 0.10 10.48
C VAL A 205 6.08 0.07 10.91
N ALA A 206 6.38 -0.30 12.16
CA ALA A 206 7.75 -0.20 12.70
C ALA A 206 8.71 -1.29 12.17
N GLU A 207 8.21 -2.47 11.80
CA GLU A 207 8.98 -3.65 11.39
C GLU A 207 8.55 -4.15 9.99
N SER A 208 8.28 -3.22 9.05
CA SER A 208 8.02 -3.58 7.66
C SER A 208 9.33 -3.98 6.98
N TYR A 209 9.50 -5.27 6.71
CA TYR A 209 10.67 -5.82 5.98
C TYR A 209 10.60 -5.56 4.46
N GLY A 210 9.63 -4.76 4.00
CA GLY A 210 9.25 -4.63 2.59
C GLY A 210 8.20 -5.67 2.19
N LEU A 211 7.76 -5.60 0.93
CA LEU A 211 6.77 -6.51 0.35
C LEU A 211 7.45 -7.57 -0.53
N LYS A 212 7.18 -8.84 -0.28
CA LYS A 212 7.74 -9.96 -1.04
C LYS A 212 6.87 -10.29 -2.26
N GLY A 213 7.49 -10.51 -3.42
CA GLY A 213 6.79 -10.99 -4.62
C GLY A 213 7.66 -11.03 -5.87
N TYR A 214 7.15 -11.58 -6.97
CA TYR A 214 7.85 -11.61 -8.27
C TYR A 214 7.79 -10.26 -8.99
N TYR A 215 6.70 -9.53 -8.80
CA TYR A 215 6.48 -8.21 -9.36
C TYR A 215 5.70 -7.36 -8.35
N ALA A 216 5.69 -6.06 -8.56
CA ALA A 216 4.83 -5.13 -7.84
C ALA A 216 4.02 -4.31 -8.83
N ASN A 217 2.70 -4.35 -8.71
CA ASN A 217 1.83 -3.33 -9.27
C ASN A 217 1.85 -2.12 -8.33
N ILE A 218 2.29 -0.98 -8.85
CA ILE A 218 2.44 0.27 -8.11
C ILE A 218 1.48 1.28 -8.72
N ARG A 219 0.58 1.80 -7.89
CA ARG A 219 -0.36 2.85 -8.27
C ARG A 219 -0.18 4.06 -7.37
N LEU A 220 0.05 5.22 -7.99
CA LEU A 220 0.12 6.51 -7.35
C LEU A 220 -1.20 7.26 -7.59
N THR A 221 -1.72 7.89 -6.55
CA THR A 221 -2.96 8.68 -6.61
C THR A 221 -2.72 10.06 -6.00
N ASN A 222 -3.11 11.11 -6.72
CA ASN A 222 -3.04 12.50 -6.28
C ASN A 222 -4.39 13.18 -6.48
N ASN A 223 -4.92 13.80 -5.44
CA ASN A 223 -6.22 14.48 -5.43
C ASN A 223 -6.11 16.02 -5.51
N GLY A 224 -4.92 16.54 -5.76
CA GLY A 224 -4.65 17.96 -5.93
C GLY A 224 -5.15 18.49 -7.27
N THR A 225 -5.31 19.81 -7.32
CA THR A 225 -5.78 20.56 -8.50
C THR A 225 -4.68 21.42 -9.14
N LEU A 226 -3.47 21.37 -8.57
CA LEU A 226 -2.28 22.05 -9.07
C LEU A 226 -1.53 21.14 -10.05
N PRO A 227 -0.76 21.72 -11.00
CA PRO A 227 0.13 20.92 -11.83
C PRO A 227 1.14 20.16 -10.94
N VAL A 228 1.41 18.92 -11.32
CA VAL A 228 2.40 18.05 -10.68
C VAL A 228 3.20 17.33 -11.77
N GLU A 229 4.49 17.12 -11.52
CA GLU A 229 5.42 16.44 -12.41
C GLU A 229 5.95 15.18 -11.73
N VAL A 230 5.96 14.08 -12.48
CA VAL A 230 6.64 12.83 -12.12
C VAL A 230 7.53 12.46 -13.29
N PHE A 231 8.84 12.49 -13.07
CA PHE A 231 9.83 12.09 -14.05
C PHE A 231 10.09 10.58 -13.98
N ALA A 232 10.26 10.05 -12.77
CA ALA A 232 10.48 8.62 -12.53
C ALA A 232 9.96 8.19 -11.15
N VAL A 233 9.63 6.91 -11.04
CA VAL A 233 9.31 6.25 -9.76
C VAL A 233 10.21 5.04 -9.62
N ASN A 234 11.00 5.02 -8.55
CA ASN A 234 11.99 3.99 -8.25
C ASN A 234 11.62 3.25 -6.96
N SER A 235 12.21 2.08 -6.75
CA SER A 235 12.05 1.28 -5.54
C SER A 235 13.38 0.57 -5.24
N GLU A 236 13.79 0.57 -3.97
CA GLU A 236 14.87 -0.29 -3.52
C GLU A 236 14.35 -1.72 -3.43
N VAL A 237 14.95 -2.60 -4.23
CA VAL A 237 14.57 -4.00 -4.34
C VAL A 237 15.75 -4.90 -3.99
N SER A 238 15.50 -5.89 -3.14
CA SER A 238 16.49 -6.95 -2.85
C SER A 238 15.95 -8.31 -3.25
N LYS A 239 16.82 -9.15 -3.84
CA LYS A 239 16.49 -10.55 -4.14
C LYS A 239 16.28 -11.34 -2.85
N SER A 240 15.18 -12.08 -2.77
CA SER A 240 14.92 -13.04 -1.70
C SER A 240 15.67 -14.33 -2.00
N PHE A 241 16.57 -14.72 -1.10
CA PHE A 241 17.21 -16.02 -1.13
C PHE A 241 16.45 -16.99 -0.21
N PRO A 242 16.25 -18.26 -0.64
CA PRO A 242 15.70 -19.31 0.21
C PRO A 242 16.67 -19.72 1.33
#